data_AF-A0A8S3FVY3-F1
#
_entry.id   AF-A0A8S3FVY3-F1
#
_cell.length_a   1.000
_cell.length_b   1.000
_cell.length_c   1.000
_cell.angle_alpha   90.00
_cell.angle_beta   90.00
_cell.angle_gamma   90.00
#
_symmetry.space_group_name_H-M   'P 1'
#
loop_
_entity.id
_entity.type
_entity.pdbx_description
1 polymer ?
#
loop_
_entity_poly.entity_id
_entity_poly.type
_entity_poly.pdbx_seq_one_letter_code
_entity_poly.pdbx_strand_id
1 'polypeptide(L)'
;VYAYLESRGGNYPEQVFFGLQYILKKHLLGKVVTREYLDQAAEFWKEHFGYDIINREMWEHIIEKHDGHLPIRIKAVPEGTIVPTGNILMSIENTDPKCASLTTFLETILLQVWYPITVATNSREIKKILLGSLKRTGSPNLITTRLHDFGFRGVSSYETSASRFLTNYQCLLILYISCFFFFKNLVGACAHLTSFTGTDTISGCVLAQKYYLAKTMPAFSIPASEHSTMVSWTR
;
A
#
# COMPACT_ATOMS: atom_id res chain seq x y z
N VAL A 1 -21.62 -7.17 -9.80
CA VAL A 1 -21.28 -5.80 -9.36
C VAL A 1 -19.94 -5.43 -9.99
N TYR A 2 -19.89 -4.25 -10.60
CA TYR A 2 -18.67 -3.69 -11.18
C TYR A 2 -18.42 -2.34 -10.50
N ALA A 3 -17.18 -2.09 -10.09
CA ALA A 3 -16.77 -0.82 -9.51
C ALA A 3 -15.41 -0.40 -10.08
N TYR A 4 -15.10 0.89 -9.97
CA TYR A 4 -13.83 1.45 -10.41
C TYR A 4 -13.28 2.47 -9.42
N LEU A 5 -11.96 2.65 -9.47
CA LEU A 5 -11.22 3.62 -8.67
C LEU A 5 -10.64 4.68 -9.61
N GLU A 6 -10.85 5.94 -9.25
CA GLU A 6 -10.22 7.09 -9.89
C GLU A 6 -9.76 8.10 -8.83
N SER A 7 -8.79 8.94 -9.20
CA SER A 7 -8.55 10.19 -8.48
C SER A 7 -9.48 11.25 -9.05
N ARG A 8 -10.43 11.76 -8.25
CA ARG A 8 -11.40 12.78 -8.68
C ARG A 8 -10.83 14.20 -8.72
N GLY A 9 -9.57 14.39 -8.38
CA GLY A 9 -8.90 15.69 -8.32
C GLY A 9 -7.82 15.73 -7.25
N GLY A 10 -7.29 16.92 -6.98
CA GLY A 10 -6.25 17.15 -5.98
C GLY A 10 -5.38 18.34 -6.34
N ASN A 11 -4.23 18.45 -5.67
CA ASN A 11 -3.28 19.54 -5.92
C ASN A 11 -2.60 19.48 -7.30
N TYR A 12 -2.65 18.32 -7.97
CA TYR A 12 -2.00 18.10 -9.26
C TYR A 12 -2.99 17.54 -10.30
N PRO A 13 -2.82 17.89 -11.59
CA PRO A 13 -3.71 17.43 -12.66
C PRO A 13 -3.44 15.98 -13.12
N GLU A 14 -2.33 15.39 -12.66
CA GLU A 14 -1.91 14.03 -12.99
C GLU A 14 -1.33 13.32 -11.76
N GLN A 15 -1.45 12.00 -11.72
CA GLN A 15 -0.99 11.14 -10.64
C GLN A 15 -0.16 9.96 -11.17
N VAL A 16 0.76 9.47 -10.35
CA VAL A 16 1.51 8.24 -10.60
C VAL A 16 0.75 7.07 -9.98
N PHE A 17 0.26 6.15 -10.80
CA PHE A 17 -0.39 4.95 -10.28
C PHE A 17 0.65 3.97 -9.72
N PHE A 18 0.62 3.67 -8.43
CA PHE A 18 1.60 2.78 -7.79
C PHE A 18 1.01 2.16 -6.51
N GLY A 19 1.44 0.95 -6.15
CA GLY A 19 1.16 0.31 -4.87
C GLY A 19 0.11 -0.80 -4.87
N LEU A 20 -0.64 -0.99 -5.96
CA LEU A 20 -1.72 -1.99 -6.02
C LEU A 20 -1.17 -3.41 -5.88
N GLN A 21 -0.08 -3.75 -6.55
CA GLN A 21 0.54 -5.08 -6.55
C GLN A 21 0.91 -5.52 -5.14
N TYR A 22 1.39 -4.61 -4.30
CA TYR A 22 1.64 -4.90 -2.89
C TYR A 22 0.35 -5.34 -2.19
N ILE A 23 -0.74 -4.58 -2.34
CA ILE A 23 -2.05 -4.89 -1.73
C ILE A 23 -2.53 -6.27 -2.20
N LEU A 24 -2.50 -6.51 -3.51
CA LEU A 24 -2.96 -7.77 -4.10
C LEU A 24 -2.17 -8.96 -3.55
N LYS A 25 -0.84 -8.93 -3.64
CA LYS A 25 0.01 -10.05 -3.21
C LYS A 25 -0.02 -10.28 -1.72
N LYS A 26 -0.15 -9.22 -0.92
CA LYS A 26 -0.11 -9.30 0.54
C LYS A 26 -1.45 -9.78 1.12
N HIS A 27 -2.57 -9.34 0.55
CA HIS A 27 -3.88 -9.47 1.19
C HIS A 27 -4.92 -10.26 0.40
N LEU A 28 -4.84 -10.30 -0.93
CA LEU A 28 -5.93 -10.85 -1.77
C LEU A 28 -5.53 -12.11 -2.55
N LEU A 29 -4.24 -12.37 -2.70
CA LEU A 29 -3.72 -13.48 -3.49
C LEU A 29 -3.68 -14.77 -2.65
N GLY A 30 -4.19 -15.86 -3.22
CA GLY A 30 -4.19 -17.19 -2.60
C GLY A 30 -5.43 -17.46 -1.75
N LYS A 31 -5.31 -18.43 -0.84
CA LYS A 31 -6.36 -18.82 0.10
C LYS A 31 -6.41 -17.85 1.28
N VAL A 32 -7.26 -16.84 1.18
CA VAL A 32 -7.36 -15.74 2.16
C VAL A 32 -8.60 -15.84 3.04
N VAL A 33 -9.50 -16.78 2.74
CA VAL A 33 -10.67 -17.10 3.55
C VAL A 33 -10.56 -18.56 4.02
N THR A 34 -10.63 -18.77 5.33
CA THR A 34 -10.69 -20.12 5.93
C THR A 34 -11.87 -20.19 6.91
N ARG A 35 -12.23 -21.41 7.31
CA ARG A 35 -13.32 -21.62 8.27
C ARG A 35 -13.02 -20.96 9.60
N GLU A 36 -11.78 -21.10 10.06
CA GLU A 36 -11.28 -20.53 11.31
C GLU A 36 -11.38 -19.00 11.28
N TYR A 37 -10.98 -18.37 10.19
CA TYR A 37 -11.08 -16.93 10.01
C TYR A 37 -12.52 -16.44 9.94
N LEU A 38 -13.41 -17.18 9.28
CA LEU A 38 -14.83 -16.86 9.24
C LEU A 38 -15.44 -16.91 10.64
N ASP A 39 -15.13 -17.93 11.42
CA ASP A 39 -15.69 -18.12 12.76
C ASP A 39 -15.17 -17.05 13.73
N GLN A 40 -13.88 -16.74 13.70
CA GLN A 40 -13.31 -15.63 14.49
C GLN A 40 -13.93 -14.29 14.14
N ALA A 41 -14.16 -14.02 12.84
CA ALA A 41 -14.76 -12.77 12.41
C ALA A 41 -16.22 -12.65 12.83
N ALA A 42 -16.98 -13.76 12.73
CA ALA A 42 -18.36 -13.79 13.17
C ALA A 42 -18.49 -13.57 14.68
N GLU A 43 -17.60 -14.17 15.49
CA GLU A 43 -17.55 -13.94 16.93
C GLU A 43 -17.25 -12.47 17.24
N PHE A 44 -16.18 -11.93 16.64
CA PHE A 44 -15.77 -10.54 16.83
C PHE A 44 -16.85 -9.53 16.41
N TRP A 45 -17.49 -9.73 15.25
CA TRP A 45 -18.56 -8.83 14.81
C TRP A 45 -19.82 -8.97 15.65
N LYS A 46 -20.16 -10.18 16.10
CA LYS A 46 -21.30 -10.38 17.01
C LYS A 46 -21.08 -9.64 18.33
N GLU A 47 -19.87 -9.66 18.89
CA GLU A 47 -19.54 -8.87 20.07
C GLU A 47 -19.62 -7.36 19.78
N HIS A 48 -19.10 -6.91 18.64
CA HIS A 48 -19.07 -5.50 18.28
C HIS A 48 -20.47 -4.91 18.02
N PHE A 49 -21.33 -5.65 17.32
CA PHE A 49 -22.66 -5.17 16.89
C PHE A 49 -23.79 -5.63 17.83
N GLY A 50 -23.54 -6.59 18.72
CA GLY A 50 -24.54 -7.18 19.62
C GLY A 50 -25.45 -8.23 18.99
N TYR A 51 -25.30 -8.53 17.70
CA TYR A 51 -26.03 -9.56 16.96
C TYR A 51 -25.24 -10.00 15.73
N ASP A 52 -25.60 -11.17 15.16
CA ASP A 52 -24.90 -11.72 14.00
C ASP A 52 -25.33 -10.99 12.71
N ILE A 53 -24.36 -10.39 12.03
CA ILE A 53 -24.55 -9.64 10.77
C ILE A 53 -23.75 -10.22 9.61
N ILE A 54 -22.94 -11.26 9.85
CA ILE A 54 -22.03 -11.74 8.83
C ILE A 54 -22.80 -12.54 7.76
N ASN A 55 -22.52 -12.27 6.49
CA ASN A 55 -23.06 -13.06 5.39
C ASN A 55 -22.32 -14.41 5.31
N ARG A 56 -22.61 -15.33 6.24
CA ARG A 56 -21.98 -16.65 6.31
C ARG A 56 -22.15 -17.41 5.01
N GLU A 57 -23.33 -17.41 4.41
CA GLU A 57 -23.62 -18.12 3.16
C GLU A 57 -22.62 -17.76 2.05
N MET A 58 -22.34 -16.46 1.85
CA MET A 58 -21.35 -16.03 0.84
C MET A 58 -19.94 -16.50 1.19
N TRP A 59 -19.50 -16.34 2.44
CA TRP A 59 -18.13 -16.69 2.84
C TRP A 59 -17.89 -18.21 2.86
N GLU A 60 -18.88 -18.99 3.28
CA GLU A 60 -18.87 -20.45 3.19
C GLU A 60 -18.83 -20.90 1.73
N HIS A 61 -19.63 -20.30 0.86
CA HIS A 61 -19.59 -20.55 -0.59
C HIS A 61 -18.20 -20.26 -1.20
N ILE A 62 -17.52 -19.20 -0.74
CA ILE A 62 -16.13 -18.91 -1.15
C ILE A 62 -15.17 -20.01 -0.69
N ILE A 63 -15.30 -20.49 0.55
CA ILE A 63 -14.47 -21.58 1.09
C ILE A 63 -14.70 -22.87 0.28
N GLU A 64 -15.95 -23.24 0.04
CA GLU A 64 -16.32 -24.52 -0.56
C GLU A 64 -16.09 -24.58 -2.06
N LYS A 65 -16.54 -23.55 -2.80
CA LYS A 65 -16.48 -23.55 -4.27
C LYS A 65 -15.16 -23.02 -4.81
N HIS A 66 -14.53 -22.06 -4.12
CA HIS A 66 -13.32 -21.36 -4.59
C HIS A 66 -12.09 -21.69 -3.74
N ASP A 67 -12.16 -22.69 -2.85
CA ASP A 67 -11.08 -23.06 -1.92
C ASP A 67 -10.54 -21.85 -1.14
N GLY A 68 -11.44 -20.94 -0.73
CA GLY A 68 -11.07 -19.73 0.01
C GLY A 68 -10.36 -18.66 -0.81
N HIS A 69 -10.28 -18.81 -2.14
CA HIS A 69 -9.81 -17.78 -3.06
C HIS A 69 -10.95 -16.83 -3.42
N LEU A 70 -10.66 -15.54 -3.48
CA LEU A 70 -11.68 -14.53 -3.78
C LEU A 70 -12.09 -14.58 -5.26
N PRO A 71 -13.38 -14.83 -5.60
CA PRO A 71 -13.85 -14.84 -6.98
C PRO A 71 -14.06 -13.42 -7.50
N ILE A 72 -12.96 -12.72 -7.74
CA ILE A 72 -12.92 -11.36 -8.26
C ILE A 72 -11.96 -11.25 -9.45
N ARG A 73 -12.21 -10.28 -10.32
CA ARG A 73 -11.28 -9.86 -11.36
C ARG A 73 -10.96 -8.39 -11.17
N ILE A 74 -9.67 -8.08 -11.09
CA ILE A 74 -9.15 -6.72 -11.03
C ILE A 74 -8.40 -6.43 -12.32
N LYS A 75 -8.69 -5.29 -12.95
CA LYS A 75 -7.94 -4.75 -14.09
C LYS A 75 -7.40 -3.39 -13.66
N ALA A 76 -6.16 -3.08 -13.98
CA ALA A 76 -5.55 -1.81 -13.59
C ALA A 76 -4.61 -1.31 -14.68
N VAL A 77 -4.39 -0.01 -14.70
CA VAL A 77 -3.30 0.58 -15.48
C VAL A 77 -1.95 0.06 -14.95
N PRO A 78 -0.91 -0.06 -15.78
CA PRO A 78 0.40 -0.49 -15.31
C PRO A 78 0.93 0.45 -14.22
N GLU A 79 1.52 -0.11 -13.16
CA GLU A 79 2.14 0.74 -12.13
C GLU A 79 3.35 1.51 -12.67
N GLY A 80 3.55 2.73 -12.14
CA GLY A 80 4.48 3.73 -12.66
C GLY A 80 3.89 4.61 -13.76
N THR A 81 2.71 4.29 -14.30
CA THR A 81 2.05 5.11 -15.31
C THR A 81 1.60 6.44 -14.71
N ILE A 82 1.83 7.51 -15.45
CA ILE A 82 1.30 8.84 -15.15
C ILE A 82 -0.08 8.95 -15.80
N VAL A 83 -1.11 9.17 -14.99
CA VAL A 83 -2.51 9.19 -15.41
C VAL A 83 -3.12 10.53 -15.02
N PRO A 84 -3.82 11.24 -15.92
CA PRO A 84 -4.57 12.44 -15.54
C PRO A 84 -5.66 12.15 -14.50
N THR A 85 -6.05 13.13 -13.69
CA THR A 85 -7.21 13.01 -12.81
C THR A 85 -8.50 12.79 -13.61
N GLY A 86 -9.53 12.21 -12.98
CA GLY A 86 -10.79 11.86 -13.65
C GLY A 86 -10.69 10.70 -14.64
N ASN A 87 -9.60 9.92 -14.59
CA ASN A 87 -9.44 8.69 -15.36
C ASN A 87 -9.39 7.48 -14.42
N ILE A 88 -9.92 6.36 -14.92
CA ILE A 88 -9.89 5.08 -14.23
C ILE A 88 -8.45 4.59 -14.01
N LEU A 89 -8.16 4.20 -12.78
CA LEU A 89 -6.88 3.61 -12.38
C LEU A 89 -6.98 2.09 -12.26
N MET A 90 -8.08 1.62 -11.68
CA MET A 90 -8.41 0.20 -11.62
C MET A 90 -9.92 -0.04 -11.63
N SER A 91 -10.33 -1.22 -12.07
CA SER A 91 -11.69 -1.75 -11.95
C SER A 91 -11.69 -3.09 -11.22
N ILE A 92 -12.78 -3.37 -10.52
CA ILE A 92 -13.04 -4.66 -9.87
C ILE A 92 -14.44 -5.16 -10.23
N GLU A 93 -14.56 -6.46 -10.49
CA GLU A 93 -15.82 -7.17 -10.70
C GLU A 93 -15.79 -8.54 -10.00
N ASN A 94 -16.93 -8.99 -9.47
CA ASN A 94 -17.06 -10.38 -9.01
C ASN A 94 -17.17 -11.33 -10.22
N THR A 95 -16.53 -12.50 -10.13
CA THR A 95 -16.60 -13.55 -11.16
C THR A 95 -17.63 -14.64 -10.85
N ASP A 96 -18.20 -14.62 -9.64
CA ASP A 96 -19.31 -15.50 -9.22
C ASP A 96 -20.51 -14.66 -8.76
N PRO A 97 -21.72 -14.83 -9.34
CA PRO A 97 -22.92 -14.08 -8.96
C PRO A 97 -23.28 -14.18 -7.47
N LYS A 98 -22.96 -15.29 -6.80
CA LYS A 98 -23.21 -15.46 -5.35
C LYS A 98 -22.31 -14.58 -4.47
N CYS A 99 -21.26 -13.98 -5.06
CA CYS A 99 -20.30 -13.13 -4.36
C CYS A 99 -20.44 -11.65 -4.77
N ALA A 100 -21.65 -11.20 -5.13
CA ALA A 100 -21.88 -9.83 -5.60
C ALA A 100 -21.40 -8.75 -4.60
N SER A 101 -21.67 -8.93 -3.30
CA SER A 101 -21.27 -8.02 -2.23
C SER A 101 -19.76 -7.99 -1.96
N LEU A 102 -19.00 -8.98 -2.45
CA LEU A 102 -17.55 -9.02 -2.27
C LEU A 102 -16.85 -7.84 -2.97
N THR A 103 -17.42 -7.35 -4.08
CA THR A 103 -16.84 -6.25 -4.86
C THR A 103 -16.71 -4.98 -4.01
N THR A 104 -17.77 -4.61 -3.29
CA THR A 104 -17.80 -3.42 -2.42
C THR A 104 -17.18 -3.70 -1.05
N PHE A 105 -17.22 -4.94 -0.56
CA PHE A 105 -16.50 -5.32 0.66
C PHE A 105 -15.00 -5.07 0.56
N LEU A 106 -14.40 -5.27 -0.61
CA LEU A 106 -12.96 -5.05 -0.81
C LEU A 106 -12.59 -3.58 -1.04
N GLU A 107 -13.56 -2.67 -1.07
CA GLU A 107 -13.33 -1.25 -1.31
C GLU A 107 -12.33 -0.67 -0.30
N THR A 108 -12.53 -0.92 0.99
CA THR A 108 -11.71 -0.34 2.06
C THR A 108 -10.22 -0.66 1.89
N ILE A 109 -9.89 -1.92 1.61
CA ILE A 109 -8.50 -2.36 1.48
C ILE A 109 -7.87 -1.92 0.14
N LEU A 110 -8.66 -1.91 -0.94
CA LEU A 110 -8.18 -1.46 -2.25
C LEU A 110 -7.99 0.05 -2.30
N LEU A 111 -8.87 0.83 -1.66
CA LEU A 111 -8.75 2.29 -1.60
C LEU A 111 -7.46 2.73 -0.93
N GLN A 112 -6.85 1.93 -0.05
CA GLN A 112 -5.56 2.26 0.58
C GLN A 112 -4.43 2.53 -0.43
N VAL A 113 -4.58 2.11 -1.69
CA VAL A 113 -3.69 2.48 -2.80
C VAL A 113 -3.57 4.00 -2.99
N TRP A 114 -4.51 4.81 -2.48
CA TRP A 114 -4.43 6.27 -2.49
C TRP A 114 -3.11 6.77 -1.90
N TYR A 115 -2.60 6.11 -0.86
CA TYR A 115 -1.40 6.52 -0.13
C TYR A 115 -0.13 6.41 -0.99
N PRO A 116 0.25 5.24 -1.55
CA PRO A 116 1.39 5.15 -2.46
C PRO A 116 1.24 6.03 -3.70
N ILE A 117 0.02 6.15 -4.26
CA ILE A 117 -0.24 7.06 -5.39
C ILE A 117 0.13 8.49 -5.02
N THR A 118 -0.32 8.96 -3.86
CA THR A 118 -0.08 10.32 -3.39
C THR A 118 1.41 10.56 -3.13
N VAL A 119 2.11 9.61 -2.48
CA VAL A 119 3.54 9.73 -2.20
C VAL A 119 4.37 9.71 -3.49
N ALA A 120 4.11 8.79 -4.42
CA ALA A 120 4.79 8.72 -5.70
C ALA A 120 4.56 9.99 -6.53
N THR A 121 3.33 10.50 -6.54
CA THR A 121 2.96 11.75 -7.24
C THR A 121 3.68 12.95 -6.64
N ASN A 122 3.60 13.13 -5.31
CA ASN A 122 4.31 14.22 -4.62
C ASN A 122 5.82 14.17 -4.87
N SER A 123 6.43 13.00 -4.76
CA SER A 123 7.85 12.79 -5.00
C SER A 123 8.22 13.18 -6.45
N ARG A 124 7.42 12.78 -7.43
CA ARG A 124 7.59 13.18 -8.84
C ARG A 124 7.46 14.69 -9.06
N GLU A 125 6.49 15.35 -8.42
CA GLU A 125 6.30 16.80 -8.56
C GLU A 125 7.46 17.59 -7.93
N ILE A 126 7.96 17.15 -6.76
CA ILE A 126 9.18 17.71 -6.17
C ILE A 126 10.37 17.50 -7.11
N LYS A 127 10.48 16.33 -7.75
CA LYS A 127 11.53 16.05 -8.74
C LYS A 127 11.51 17.04 -9.91
N LYS A 128 10.33 17.42 -10.41
CA LYS A 128 10.20 18.43 -11.47
C LYS A 128 10.74 19.80 -11.02
N ILE A 129 10.38 20.22 -9.80
CA ILE A 129 10.84 21.50 -9.22
C ILE A 129 12.36 21.49 -9.08
N LEU A 130 12.92 20.45 -8.44
CA LEU A 130 14.36 20.31 -8.25
C LEU A 130 15.10 20.26 -9.58
N LEU A 131 14.58 19.53 -10.57
CA LEU A 131 15.18 19.45 -11.90
C LEU A 131 15.19 20.81 -12.60
N GLY A 132 14.10 21.59 -12.48
CA GLY A 132 14.04 22.96 -13.00
C GLY A 132 15.11 23.86 -12.40
N SER A 133 15.33 23.77 -11.08
CA SER A 133 16.40 24.52 -10.39
C SER A 133 17.80 24.05 -10.80
N LEU A 134 18.05 22.73 -10.85
CA LEU A 134 19.34 22.18 -11.28
C LEU A 134 19.69 22.58 -12.71
N LYS A 135 18.71 22.67 -13.62
CA LYS A 135 18.95 23.15 -14.99
C LYS A 135 19.42 24.60 -15.05
N ARG A 136 19.01 25.43 -14.08
CA ARG A 136 19.39 26.85 -14.02
C ARG A 136 20.71 27.08 -13.30
N THR A 137 20.97 26.32 -12.24
CA THR A 137 22.03 26.67 -11.28
C THR A 137 22.95 25.51 -10.90
N GLY A 138 22.88 24.35 -11.57
CA GLY A 138 23.67 23.18 -11.18
C GLY A 138 23.73 22.08 -12.23
N SER A 139 23.78 20.84 -11.75
CA SER A 139 23.98 19.65 -12.60
C SER A 139 22.73 18.77 -12.60
N PRO A 140 21.91 18.81 -13.67
CA PRO A 140 20.68 18.01 -13.79
C PRO A 140 20.89 16.50 -13.64
N ASN A 141 22.06 15.98 -14.02
CA ASN A 141 22.40 14.56 -13.95
C ASN A 141 22.36 14.00 -12.53
N LEU A 142 22.39 14.86 -11.51
CA LEU A 142 22.40 14.46 -10.12
C LEU A 142 20.99 14.31 -9.52
N ILE A 143 19.92 14.57 -10.28
CA ILE A 143 18.53 14.69 -9.79
C ILE A 143 18.06 13.50 -8.94
N THR A 144 18.49 12.29 -9.27
CA THR A 144 18.03 11.06 -8.60
C THR A 144 18.41 11.00 -7.12
N THR A 145 19.39 11.77 -6.66
CA THR A 145 19.87 11.78 -5.26
C THR A 145 19.52 13.07 -4.51
N ARG A 146 18.69 13.96 -5.08
CA ARG A 146 18.47 15.32 -4.55
C ARG A 146 17.29 15.45 -3.59
N LEU A 147 16.56 14.38 -3.35
CA LEU A 147 15.58 14.28 -2.29
C LEU A 147 15.79 12.96 -1.57
N HIS A 148 16.30 13.05 -0.34
CA HIS A 148 16.58 11.90 0.50
C HIS A 148 15.43 11.67 1.47
N ASP A 149 14.93 10.45 1.54
CA ASP A 149 13.81 10.10 2.41
C ASP A 149 14.28 9.84 3.85
N PHE A 150 13.89 10.74 4.76
CA PHE A 150 14.06 10.63 6.22
C PHE A 150 12.73 10.36 6.96
N GLY A 151 11.70 9.92 6.23
CA GLY A 151 10.32 9.81 6.70
C GLY A 151 10.06 8.69 7.71
N PHE A 152 10.99 7.76 7.93
CA PHE A 152 10.79 6.57 8.76
C PHE A 152 10.16 6.87 10.13
N ARG A 153 10.68 7.88 10.83
CA ARG A 153 10.25 8.26 12.19
C ARG A 153 8.99 9.13 12.22
N GLY A 154 8.58 9.67 11.08
CA GLY A 154 7.53 10.68 10.97
C GLY A 154 6.19 10.16 10.46
N VAL A 155 6.09 8.87 10.11
CA VAL A 155 4.84 8.29 9.61
C VAL A 155 4.17 7.40 10.66
N SER A 156 2.86 7.19 10.48
CA SER A 156 1.97 6.70 11.54
C SER A 156 2.09 5.22 11.91
N SER A 157 2.96 4.43 11.25
CA SER A 157 2.96 2.97 11.46
C SER A 157 4.22 2.26 10.99
N TYR A 158 4.77 1.35 11.78
CA TYR A 158 5.96 0.57 11.42
C TYR A 158 5.66 -0.65 10.52
N GLU A 159 4.49 -1.30 10.67
CA GLU A 159 4.21 -2.71 10.28
C GLU A 159 5.10 -3.32 9.18
N THR A 160 6.25 -3.85 9.57
CA THR A 160 6.29 -5.17 10.21
C THR A 160 7.42 -5.27 11.25
N SER A 161 7.15 -5.03 12.54
CA SER A 161 8.00 -5.54 13.63
C SER A 161 7.24 -6.40 14.65
N ALA A 162 5.95 -6.67 14.47
CA ALA A 162 5.19 -7.51 15.38
C ALA A 162 4.17 -8.46 14.71
N SER A 163 4.49 -8.98 13.52
CA SER A 163 3.76 -10.14 12.95
C SER A 163 4.03 -11.45 13.70
N ARG A 164 4.28 -11.38 15.02
CA ARG A 164 4.29 -12.52 15.94
C ARG A 164 3.29 -12.34 17.09
N PHE A 165 2.71 -11.15 17.26
CA PHE A 165 1.65 -10.90 18.25
C PHE A 165 0.26 -10.78 17.60
N LEU A 166 0.17 -10.38 16.32
CA LEU A 166 -1.09 -10.29 15.57
C LEU A 166 -1.29 -11.39 14.50
N THR A 167 -0.44 -12.43 14.49
CA THR A 167 -0.65 -13.63 13.64
C THR A 167 -1.96 -14.36 13.92
N ASN A 168 -2.61 -14.10 15.06
CA ASN A 168 -3.90 -14.68 15.38
C ASN A 168 -5.10 -13.95 14.75
N TYR A 169 -4.90 -12.79 14.12
CA TYR A 169 -5.98 -11.98 13.52
C TYR A 169 -5.72 -11.65 12.03
N GLN A 170 -5.10 -12.57 11.29
CA GLN A 170 -4.90 -12.45 9.82
C GLN A 170 -6.18 -12.64 9.00
N CYS A 171 -7.34 -12.65 9.64
CA CYS A 171 -8.61 -12.74 8.98
C CYS A 171 -8.89 -11.44 8.19
N LEU A 172 -9.03 -11.55 6.87
CA LEU A 172 -9.45 -10.45 5.99
C LEU A 172 -10.76 -9.78 6.45
N LEU A 173 -11.61 -10.53 7.15
CA LEU A 173 -12.84 -10.02 7.71
C LEU A 173 -12.65 -9.19 9.00
N ILE A 174 -11.63 -9.49 9.82
CA ILE A 174 -11.31 -8.71 11.03
C ILE A 174 -10.47 -7.46 10.69
N LEU A 175 -9.74 -7.52 9.57
CA LEU A 175 -8.90 -6.42 9.05
C LEU A 175 -9.67 -5.12 8.73
N TYR A 176 -11.01 -5.16 8.68
CA TYR A 176 -11.84 -3.96 8.48
C TYR A 176 -11.63 -2.88 9.56
N ILE A 177 -11.30 -3.27 10.80
CA ILE A 177 -11.09 -2.33 11.92
C ILE A 177 -9.61 -1.96 12.10
N SER A 178 -8.68 -2.86 11.79
CA SER A 178 -7.23 -2.62 11.99
C SER A 178 -6.53 -1.96 10.79
N CYS A 179 -7.12 -1.96 9.59
CA CYS A 179 -6.47 -1.46 8.36
C CYS A 179 -6.01 0.02 8.40
N PHE A 180 -6.56 0.87 9.27
CA PHE A 180 -6.23 2.31 9.26
C PHE A 180 -4.78 2.63 9.67
N PHE A 181 -4.12 1.74 10.41
CA PHE A 181 -2.90 2.06 11.15
C PHE A 181 -1.65 1.30 10.73
N PHE A 182 -1.62 0.57 9.63
CA PHE A 182 -0.49 -0.34 9.38
C PHE A 182 0.24 -0.18 8.03
N PHE A 183 -0.30 0.60 7.10
CA PHE A 183 0.10 0.55 5.69
C PHE A 183 1.25 1.50 5.28
N LYS A 184 1.58 2.52 6.08
CA LYS A 184 2.14 3.77 5.53
C LYS A 184 3.67 3.81 5.36
N ASN A 185 4.48 3.27 6.26
CA ASN A 185 5.96 3.39 6.15
C ASN A 185 6.53 2.74 4.88
N LEU A 186 6.36 1.43 4.74
CA LEU A 186 7.06 0.64 3.73
C LEU A 186 6.64 1.06 2.33
N VAL A 187 5.34 1.22 2.14
CA VAL A 187 4.72 1.53 0.87
C VAL A 187 5.03 2.97 0.46
N GLY A 188 5.08 3.90 1.41
CA GLY A 188 5.45 5.29 1.17
C GLY A 188 6.90 5.43 0.73
N ALA A 189 7.82 4.82 1.45
CA ALA A 189 9.23 4.82 1.04
C ALA A 189 9.43 4.16 -0.32
N CYS A 190 8.82 2.99 -0.56
CA CYS A 190 8.89 2.33 -1.87
C CYS A 190 8.28 3.21 -2.99
N ALA A 191 7.23 3.98 -2.71
CA ALA A 191 6.64 4.93 -3.64
C ALA A 191 7.59 6.10 -3.95
N HIS A 192 8.31 6.62 -2.96
CA HIS A 192 9.36 7.62 -3.16
C HIS A 192 10.49 7.10 -4.06
N LEU A 193 10.83 5.80 -3.95
CA LEU A 193 11.85 5.16 -4.78
C LEU A 193 11.51 5.11 -6.28
N THR A 194 10.26 5.40 -6.66
CA THR A 194 9.90 5.58 -8.09
C THR A 194 10.54 6.82 -8.71
N SER A 195 10.90 7.81 -7.88
CA SER A 195 11.42 9.10 -8.32
C SER A 195 12.89 9.33 -7.93
N PHE A 196 13.33 8.84 -6.77
CA PHE A 196 14.68 9.06 -6.24
C PHE A 196 15.32 7.78 -5.73
N THR A 197 16.64 7.80 -5.55
CA THR A 197 17.44 6.64 -5.10
C THR A 197 18.09 6.86 -3.74
N GLY A 198 17.69 7.91 -2.99
CA GLY A 198 18.19 8.22 -1.65
C GLY A 198 17.12 7.97 -0.58
N THR A 199 17.40 7.09 0.38
CA THR A 199 16.50 6.81 1.50
C THR A 199 17.25 6.28 2.72
N ASP A 200 16.84 6.72 3.91
CA ASP A 200 17.17 6.08 5.20
C ASP A 200 16.03 5.15 5.66
N THR A 201 14.90 5.15 4.95
CA THR A 201 13.77 4.28 5.20
C THR A 201 14.00 2.91 4.52
N ILE A 202 14.92 2.12 5.08
CA ILE A 202 15.37 0.81 4.53
C ILE A 202 14.20 -0.14 4.23
N SER A 203 13.12 -0.02 4.98
CA SER A 203 11.92 -0.86 4.83
C SER A 203 11.26 -0.74 3.44
N GLY A 204 11.41 0.41 2.76
CA GLY A 204 10.98 0.59 1.37
C GLY A 204 11.78 -0.27 0.38
N CYS A 205 13.09 -0.40 0.57
CA CYS A 205 13.95 -1.25 -0.26
C CYS A 205 13.56 -2.74 -0.14
N VAL A 206 13.27 -3.19 1.08
CA VAL A 206 12.83 -4.57 1.35
C VAL A 206 11.49 -4.86 0.66
N LEU A 207 10.55 -3.91 0.71
CA LEU A 207 9.26 -4.05 0.03
C LEU A 207 9.45 -4.13 -1.49
N ALA A 208 10.29 -3.27 -2.07
CA ALA A 208 10.61 -3.28 -3.50
C ALA A 208 11.18 -4.64 -3.95
N GLN A 209 12.10 -5.21 -3.18
CA GLN A 209 12.67 -6.53 -3.48
C GLN A 209 11.60 -7.63 -3.39
N LYS A 210 10.81 -7.64 -2.30
CA LYS A 210 9.84 -8.71 -2.04
C LYS A 210 8.64 -8.70 -2.99
N TYR A 211 8.07 -7.53 -3.26
CA TYR A 211 6.81 -7.43 -4.01
C TYR A 211 6.97 -7.00 -5.46
N TYR A 212 8.05 -6.29 -5.78
CA TYR A 212 8.35 -5.77 -7.12
C TYR A 212 9.57 -6.41 -7.78
N LEU A 213 10.19 -7.42 -7.15
CA LEU A 213 11.30 -8.19 -7.70
C LEU A 213 12.50 -7.32 -8.13
N ALA A 214 12.78 -6.26 -7.37
CA ALA A 214 13.98 -5.44 -7.59
C ALA A 214 15.23 -6.32 -7.50
N LYS A 215 15.92 -6.52 -8.64
CA LYS A 215 17.09 -7.42 -8.74
C LYS A 215 18.33 -6.87 -8.03
N THR A 216 18.43 -5.55 -7.92
CA THR A 216 19.54 -4.84 -7.28
C THR A 216 19.02 -4.00 -6.12
N MET A 217 19.94 -3.48 -5.30
CA MET A 217 19.58 -2.54 -4.24
C MET A 217 18.89 -1.30 -4.88
N PRO A 218 17.64 -0.99 -4.52
CA PRO A 218 16.87 0.05 -5.22
C PRO A 218 17.24 1.48 -4.79
N ALA A 219 17.86 1.65 -3.62
CA ALA A 219 18.25 2.95 -3.10
C ALA A 219 19.42 2.85 -2.12
N PHE A 220 20.08 3.98 -1.86
CA PHE A 220 21.32 4.07 -1.12
C PHE A 220 21.27 5.17 -0.05
N SER A 221 22.19 5.07 0.90
CA SER A 221 22.47 6.12 1.88
C SER A 221 23.98 6.25 2.12
N ILE A 222 24.36 7.27 2.88
CA ILE A 222 25.73 7.56 3.30
C ILE A 222 25.77 7.72 4.82
N PRO A 223 26.91 7.47 5.48
CA PRO A 223 27.05 7.78 6.90
C PRO A 223 26.76 9.26 7.17
N ALA A 224 25.85 9.52 8.11
CA ALA A 224 25.46 10.85 8.56
C ALA A 224 25.42 10.89 10.09
N SER A 225 25.81 12.01 10.67
CA SER A 225 25.71 12.24 12.11
C SER A 225 24.28 12.58 12.55
N GLU A 226 23.95 12.29 13.79
CA GLU A 226 22.75 12.82 14.45
C GLU A 226 23.12 13.54 15.76
N HIS A 227 22.16 14.28 16.32
CA HIS A 227 22.39 15.09 17.52
C HIS A 227 23.05 14.30 18.66
N SER A 228 22.57 13.08 18.93
CA SER A 228 23.10 12.20 19.99
C SER A 228 24.61 11.98 19.83
N THR A 229 25.07 11.68 18.61
CA THR A 229 26.48 11.41 18.29
C THR A 229 27.37 12.64 18.37
N MET A 230 26.81 13.85 18.35
CA MET A 230 27.56 15.09 18.47
C MET A 230 27.61 15.60 19.92
N VAL A 231 26.51 15.46 20.65
CA VAL A 231 26.42 15.93 22.05
C VAL A 231 26.94 14.91 23.07
N SER A 232 27.19 13.67 22.66
CA SER A 232 27.76 12.63 23.54
C SER A 232 29.25 12.84 23.83
N TRP A 233 29.95 13.65 23.04
CA TRP A 233 31.34 14.02 23.31
C TRP A 233 31.36 15.06 24.43
N THR A 234 32.22 14.87 25.42
CA THR A 234 32.48 15.90 26.45
C THR A 234 32.90 17.18 25.74
N ARG A 235 32.22 18.29 26.08
CA ARG A 235 32.54 19.63 25.57
C ARG A 235 33.96 20.05 25.87
#